data_AF-A0A1V5ZN35-F1
#
_entry.id   AF-A0A1V5ZN35-F1
#
_cell.length_a   1.000
_cell.length_b   1.000
_cell.length_c   1.000
_cell.angle_alpha   90.00
_cell.angle_beta   90.00
_cell.angle_gamma   90.00
#
_symmetry.space_group_name_H-M   'P 1'
#
loop_
_entity.id
_entity.type
_entity.pdbx_description
1 polymer ?
#
loop_
_entity_poly.entity_id
_entity_poly.type
_entity_poly.pdbx_seq_one_letter_code
_entity_poly.pdbx_strand_id
1 'polypeptide(L)'
;MNLYEIDNIDEADRIVNDATEIFIKMFGPEIFGPRIQEYFKYGSLTIMEDFEDRPTILDVVRLYTDEAFREFKVAKVKNAVVRNFWEKTYNAM
;
A
#
# COMPACT_ATOMS: atom_id res chain seq x y z
N MET A 1 -4.54 13.41 -12.62
CA MET A 1 -5.44 12.44 -11.98
C MET A 1 -4.58 11.59 -11.07
N ASN A 2 -4.90 11.53 -9.78
CA ASN A 2 -4.16 10.74 -8.81
C ASN A 2 -4.76 9.33 -8.77
N LEU A 3 -3.93 8.28 -8.86
CA LEU A 3 -4.39 6.88 -8.84
C LEU A 3 -5.05 6.51 -7.51
N TYR A 4 -4.65 7.15 -6.41
CA TYR A 4 -5.15 6.86 -5.06
C TYR A 4 -6.12 7.92 -4.54
N GLU A 5 -6.79 8.61 -5.45
CA GLU A 5 -7.85 9.54 -5.10
C GLU A 5 -9.09 8.76 -4.66
N ILE A 6 -9.47 8.92 -3.39
CA ILE A 6 -10.64 8.29 -2.76
C ILE A 6 -11.41 9.32 -1.94
N ASP A 7 -12.73 9.22 -1.95
CA ASP A 7 -13.63 10.09 -1.15
C ASP A 7 -13.99 9.46 0.20
N ASN A 8 -13.81 8.15 0.36
CA ASN A 8 -14.01 7.41 1.60
C ASN A 8 -13.03 6.23 1.68
N ILE A 9 -12.77 5.75 2.89
CA ILE A 9 -11.81 4.66 3.14
C ILE A 9 -12.29 3.30 2.59
N ASP A 10 -13.60 3.10 2.46
CA ASP A 10 -14.17 1.84 1.98
C ASP A 10 -13.81 1.57 0.51
N GLU A 11 -13.44 2.61 -0.24
CA GLU A 11 -12.94 2.50 -1.61
C GLU A 11 -11.48 2.06 -1.73
N ALA A 12 -10.71 2.11 -0.64
CA ALA A 12 -9.28 1.83 -0.66
C ALA A 12 -8.97 0.45 -1.25
N ASP A 13 -9.66 -0.60 -0.78
CA ASP A 13 -9.44 -1.97 -1.28
C ASP A 13 -9.68 -2.08 -2.79
N ARG A 14 -10.74 -1.44 -3.31
CA ARG A 14 -11.06 -1.43 -4.73
C ARG A 14 -9.96 -0.74 -5.53
N ILE A 15 -9.58 0.48 -5.13
CA ILE A 15 -8.57 1.26 -5.84
C ILE A 15 -7.19 0.59 -5.81
N VAL A 16 -6.82 -0.03 -4.68
CA VAL A 16 -5.56 -0.79 -4.59
C VAL A 16 -5.59 -2.02 -5.50
N ASN A 17 -6.72 -2.72 -5.61
CA ASN A 17 -6.85 -3.85 -6.53
C ASN A 17 -6.75 -3.39 -7.99
N ASP A 18 -7.43 -2.30 -8.37
CA ASP A 18 -7.34 -1.71 -9.71
C ASP A 18 -5.88 -1.31 -10.04
N ALA A 19 -5.19 -0.67 -9.10
CA ALA A 19 -3.78 -0.34 -9.24
C ALA A 19 -2.91 -1.61 -9.40
N THR A 20 -3.19 -2.65 -8.63
CA THR A 20 -2.47 -3.94 -8.73
C THR A 20 -2.65 -4.56 -10.12
N GLU A 21 -3.86 -4.57 -10.67
CA GLU A 21 -4.12 -5.07 -12.02
C GLU A 21 -3.41 -4.26 -13.11
N ILE A 22 -3.36 -2.94 -12.97
CA ILE A 22 -2.60 -2.07 -13.88
C ILE A 22 -1.12 -2.48 -13.88
N PHE A 23 -0.53 -2.66 -12.70
CA PHE A 23 0.88 -3.06 -12.59
C PHE A 23 1.14 -4.47 -13.14
N ILE A 24 0.22 -5.43 -12.93
CA ILE A 24 0.31 -6.76 -13.55
C ILE A 24 0.29 -6.63 -15.08
N LYS A 25 -0.57 -5.79 -15.66
CA LYS A 25 -0.62 -5.57 -17.13
C LYS A 25 0.63 -4.90 -17.67
N MET A 26 1.24 -3.99 -16.90
CA MET A 26 2.44 -3.25 -17.31
C MET A 26 3.72 -4.10 -17.25
N PHE A 27 3.88 -4.89 -16.19
CA PHE A 27 5.14 -5.58 -15.89
C PHE A 27 5.05 -7.12 -16.04
N GLY A 28 3.85 -7.67 -16.15
CA GLY A 28 3.61 -9.10 -16.17
C GLY A 28 3.78 -9.76 -14.79
N PRO A 29 3.23 -10.98 -14.61
CA PRO A 29 3.28 -11.69 -13.33
C PRO A 29 4.66 -12.24 -12.99
N GLU A 30 5.60 -12.27 -13.94
CA GLU A 30 6.98 -12.70 -13.70
C GLU A 30 7.78 -11.64 -12.92
N ILE A 31 7.64 -10.36 -13.29
CA ILE A 31 8.28 -9.24 -12.59
C ILE A 31 7.46 -8.84 -11.37
N PHE A 32 6.15 -8.69 -11.54
CA PHE A 32 5.23 -8.33 -10.47
C PHE A 32 4.58 -9.58 -9.89
N GLY A 33 5.43 -10.45 -9.33
CA GLY A 33 5.02 -11.75 -8.79
C GLY A 33 4.27 -11.67 -7.46
N PRO A 34 3.80 -12.82 -6.92
CA PRO A 34 2.89 -12.86 -5.77
C PRO A 34 3.40 -12.11 -4.53
N ARG A 35 4.70 -12.19 -4.25
CA ARG A 35 5.30 -11.50 -3.10
C ARG A 35 5.31 -9.98 -3.27
N ILE A 36 5.66 -9.50 -4.47
CA ILE A 36 5.68 -8.06 -4.77
C ILE A 36 4.25 -7.51 -4.78
N GLN A 37 3.28 -8.27 -5.30
CA GLN A 37 1.86 -7.92 -5.23
C GLN A 37 1.38 -7.76 -3.78
N GLU A 38 1.75 -8.69 -2.89
CA GLU A 38 1.41 -8.61 -1.46
C GLU A 38 1.95 -7.33 -0.81
N TYR A 39 3.22 -7.01 -1.08
CA TYR A 39 3.86 -5.79 -0.57
C TYR A 39 3.18 -4.56 -1.13
N PHE A 40 3.01 -4.50 -2.44
CA PHE A 40 2.31 -3.40 -3.09
C PHE A 40 0.92 -3.19 -2.49
N LYS A 41 0.13 -4.25 -2.32
CA LYS A 41 -1.21 -4.18 -1.75
C LYS A 41 -1.18 -3.61 -0.32
N TYR A 42 -0.43 -4.22 0.58
CA TYR A 42 -0.45 -3.79 1.99
C TYR A 42 0.26 -2.45 2.22
N GLY A 43 1.30 -2.14 1.44
CA GLY A 43 1.92 -0.82 1.42
C GLY A 43 0.95 0.26 0.96
N SER A 44 0.19 0.01 -0.10
CA SER A 44 -0.83 0.93 -0.62
C SER A 44 -1.96 1.14 0.39
N LEU A 45 -2.47 0.07 1.01
CA LEU A 45 -3.50 0.19 2.04
C LEU A 45 -3.00 0.97 3.26
N THR A 46 -1.73 0.81 3.63
CA THR A 46 -1.12 1.54 4.76
C THR A 46 -1.16 3.06 4.57
N ILE A 47 -0.81 3.54 3.38
CA ILE A 47 -0.84 4.99 3.10
C ILE A 47 -2.26 5.52 2.92
N MET A 48 -3.20 4.68 2.47
CA MET A 48 -4.62 5.05 2.32
C MET A 48 -5.37 5.19 3.65
N GLU A 49 -4.89 4.57 4.72
CA GLU A 49 -5.49 4.70 6.06
C GLU A 49 -5.34 6.10 6.66
N ASP A 50 -4.41 6.90 6.16
CA ASP A 50 -4.21 8.28 6.58
C ASP A 50 -5.03 9.25 5.72
N PHE A 51 -6.33 9.33 5.98
CA PHE A 51 -7.26 10.12 5.16
C PHE A 51 -7.03 11.65 5.20
N GLU A 52 -6.27 12.14 6.18
CA GLU A 52 -5.87 13.55 6.25
C GLU A 52 -4.80 13.91 5.21
N ASP A 53 -3.98 12.93 4.83
CA ASP A 53 -2.86 13.10 3.90
C ASP A 53 -3.14 12.32 2.62
N ARG A 54 -3.57 13.03 1.57
CA ARG A 54 -3.96 12.43 0.28
C ARG A 54 -2.77 11.68 -0.34
N PRO A 55 -2.77 10.34 -0.32
CA PRO A 55 -1.61 9.58 -0.75
C PRO A 55 -1.51 9.55 -2.27
N THR A 56 -0.30 9.30 -2.76
CA THR A 56 -0.01 9.04 -4.16
C THR A 56 0.69 7.70 -4.32
N ILE A 57 0.71 7.18 -5.55
CA ILE A 57 1.44 5.95 -5.88
C ILE A 57 2.93 6.01 -5.50
N LEU A 58 3.53 7.21 -5.49
CA LEU A 58 4.95 7.41 -5.16
C LEU A 58 5.21 7.15 -3.67
N ASP A 59 4.21 7.33 -2.81
CA ASP A 59 4.33 7.13 -1.38
C ASP A 59 4.49 5.65 -1.01
N VAL A 60 4.04 4.73 -1.86
CA VAL A 60 4.28 3.28 -1.68
C VAL A 60 5.78 2.99 -1.70
N VAL A 61 6.50 3.57 -2.66
CA VAL A 61 7.96 3.39 -2.76
C VAL A 61 8.65 4.00 -1.54
N ARG A 62 8.22 5.22 -1.16
CA ARG A 62 8.75 5.93 0.01
C ARG A 62 8.59 5.11 1.29
N LEU A 63 7.48 4.39 1.43
CA LEU A 63 7.22 3.54 2.59
C LEU A 63 8.27 2.44 2.79
N TYR A 64 8.93 2.01 1.71
CA TYR A 64 10.00 1.01 1.78
C TYR A 64 11.42 1.59 1.79
N THR A 65 11.59 2.91 1.59
CA THR A 65 12.90 3.56 1.52
C THR A 65 13.14 4.61 2.61
N ASP A 66 12.08 5.12 3.25
CA ASP A 66 12.11 6.11 4.33
C ASP A 66 11.45 5.53 5.58
N GLU A 67 12.28 5.15 6.55
CA GLU A 67 11.84 4.53 7.80
C GLU A 67 10.98 5.45 8.66
N ALA A 68 11.32 6.74 8.76
CA ALA A 68 10.53 7.69 9.54
C ALA A 68 9.13 7.88 8.93
N PHE A 69 9.03 7.93 7.60
CA PHE A 69 7.75 7.96 6.91
C PHE A 69 6.94 6.68 7.13
N ARG A 70 7.60 5.51 7.05
CA ARG A 70 6.96 4.21 7.32
C ARG A 70 6.38 4.18 8.73
N GLU A 71 7.17 4.50 9.76
CA GLU A 71 6.71 4.48 11.15
C GLU A 71 5.52 5.41 11.38
N PHE A 72 5.58 6.63 10.82
CA PHE A 72 4.49 7.59 10.89
C PHE A 72 3.18 7.06 10.27
N LYS A 73 3.25 6.48 9.07
CA LYS A 73 2.08 5.93 8.38
C LYS A 73 1.55 4.67 9.06
N VAL A 74 2.43 3.74 9.46
CA VAL A 74 2.06 2.50 10.16
C VAL A 74 1.37 2.79 11.49
N ALA A 75 1.79 3.83 12.22
CA ALA A 75 1.13 4.24 13.46
C ALA A 75 -0.35 4.63 13.30
N LYS A 76 -0.76 5.04 12.08
CA LYS A 76 -2.13 5.44 11.76
C LYS A 76 -3.02 4.29 11.28
N VAL A 77 -2.45 3.12 11.00
CA VAL A 77 -3.18 1.94 10.49
C VAL A 77 -4.17 1.41 11.52
N LYS A 78 -5.46 1.36 11.17
CA LYS A 78 -6.54 0.79 11.98
C LYS A 78 -6.92 -0.61 11.53
N ASN A 79 -6.72 -0.97 10.26
CA ASN A 79 -7.01 -2.31 9.76
C ASN A 79 -6.05 -3.34 10.37
N ALA A 80 -6.60 -4.30 11.10
CA ALA A 80 -5.84 -5.34 11.77
C ALA A 80 -5.03 -6.23 10.81
N VAL A 81 -5.51 -6.43 9.57
CA VAL A 81 -4.80 -7.23 8.56
C VAL A 81 -3.57 -6.49 8.06
N VAL A 82 -3.69 -5.18 7.79
CA VAL A 82 -2.57 -4.34 7.37
C VAL A 82 -1.53 -4.23 8.49
N ARG A 83 -1.97 -4.08 9.74
CA ARG A 83 -1.08 -4.11 10.91
C ARG A 83 -0.32 -5.43 11.02
N ASN A 84 -1.03 -6.55 10.85
CA ASN A 84 -0.43 -7.89 10.90
C ASN A 84 0.64 -8.08 9.81
N PHE A 85 0.45 -7.51 8.61
CA PHE A 85 1.49 -7.51 7.58
C PHE A 85 2.78 -6.85 8.08
N TRP A 86 2.70 -5.67 8.71
CA TRP A 86 3.88 -5.00 9.26
C TRP A 86 4.55 -5.82 10.36
N GLU A 87 3.76 -6.32 11.31
CA GLU A 87 4.25 -7.01 12.50
C GLU A 87 4.83 -8.41 12.20
N LYS A 88 4.21 -9.16 11.28
CA LYS A 88 4.54 -10.58 11.08
C LYS A 88 5.14 -10.91 9.72
N THR A 89 4.96 -10.05 8.72
CA THR A 89 5.42 -10.32 7.35
C THR A 89 6.61 -9.46 6.97
N TYR A 90 6.54 -8.15 7.23
CA TYR A 90 7.60 -7.21 6.90
C TYR A 90 8.74 -7.29 7.91
N ASN A 91 8.45 -7.17 9.22
CA ASN A 91 9.46 -7.17 10.28
C ASN A 91 10.11 -8.54 10.54
N ALA A 92 9.56 -9.62 9.97
CA ALA A 92 10.12 -10.97 10.10
C ALA A 92 11.25 -11.26 9.08
N MET A 93 11.62 -10.26 8.27
CA MET A 93 12.62 -10.32 7.22
C MET A 93 13.91 -9.62 7.65
#